data_AF-A0A7C4SH33-F1
#
_entry.id   AF-A0A7C4SH33-F1
#
_cell.length_a   1.000
_cell.length_b   1.000
_cell.length_c   1.000
_cell.angle_alpha   90.00
_cell.angle_beta   90.00
_cell.angle_gamma   90.00
#
_symmetry.space_group_name_H-M   'P 1'
#
loop_
_entity.id
_entity.type
_entity.pdbx_description
1 polymer ?
#
loop_
_entity_poly.entity_id
_entity_poly.type
_entity_poly.pdbx_seq_one_letter_code
_entity_poly.pdbx_strand_id
1 'polypeptide(L)'
;MLRGRESLWLRPAFGKRQLEAILYALARLEPGEPAPLDYALNMLTPYLLKPNAEFIAITPLLDAYVAESIFQLAPNYSVLVVSPNPFPRSERTAHRILEIERSNLIVKLGKVCRVVDWSPGSPLPRAARRAGRPARFSRTLGGARS
;
A
#
# COMPACT_ATOMS: atom_id res chain seq x y z
N MET A 1 -4.94 10.18 -11.53
CA MET A 1 -4.14 10.30 -10.29
C MET A 1 -2.96 11.23 -10.58
N LEU A 2 -2.71 12.25 -9.75
CA LEU A 2 -1.56 13.14 -9.93
C LEU A 2 -0.29 12.41 -9.50
N ARG A 3 0.69 12.28 -10.39
CA ARG A 3 2.02 11.77 -10.07
C ARG A 3 2.90 12.95 -9.68
N GLY A 4 3.91 12.76 -8.83
CA GLY A 4 4.97 13.77 -8.71
C GLY A 4 5.67 13.98 -10.06
N ARG A 5 6.06 15.22 -10.37
CA ARG A 5 6.81 15.57 -11.59
C ARG A 5 8.09 14.73 -11.71
N GLU A 6 8.68 14.37 -10.58
CA GLU A 6 9.82 13.47 -10.47
C GLU A 6 9.48 12.25 -9.60
N SER A 7 10.16 11.13 -9.82
CA SER A 7 10.12 9.95 -8.96
C SER A 7 11.41 9.85 -8.17
N LEU A 8 11.31 9.96 -6.85
CA LEU A 8 12.46 9.91 -5.95
C LEU A 8 12.64 8.49 -5.41
N TRP A 9 13.85 7.95 -5.56
CA TRP A 9 14.23 6.70 -4.94
C TRP A 9 15.10 6.97 -3.71
N LEU A 10 14.64 6.49 -2.55
CA LEU A 10 15.38 6.55 -1.30
C LEU A 10 15.79 5.13 -0.90
N ARG A 11 17.05 4.97 -0.47
CA ARG A 11 17.50 3.70 0.10
C ARG A 11 16.77 3.44 1.43
N PRO A 12 16.32 2.20 1.69
CA PRO A 12 15.74 1.85 2.98
C PRO A 12 16.74 2.07 4.13
N ALA A 13 16.32 2.80 5.15
CA ALA A 13 17.04 2.97 6.41
C ALA A 13 16.07 3.27 7.56
N PHE A 14 16.57 3.56 8.76
CA PHE A 14 15.78 3.82 9.96
C PHE A 14 16.26 5.05 10.73
N GLY A 15 15.45 5.52 11.68
CA GLY A 15 15.79 6.58 12.61
C GLY A 15 15.60 8.00 12.07
N LYS A 16 16.04 8.99 12.86
CA LYS A 16 15.80 10.43 12.59
C LYS A 16 16.39 10.89 11.26
N ARG A 17 17.56 10.38 10.88
CA ARG A 17 18.21 10.70 9.60
C ARG A 17 17.37 10.26 8.39
N GLN A 18 16.75 9.08 8.47
CA GLN A 18 15.87 8.62 7.39
C GLN A 18 14.59 9.45 7.33
N LEU A 19 14.01 9.79 8.49
CA LEU A 19 12.85 10.68 8.53
C LEU A 19 13.15 12.02 7.85
N GLU A 20 14.29 12.63 8.18
CA GLU A 20 14.74 13.88 7.56
C GLU A 20 14.93 13.73 6.05
N ALA A 21 15.57 12.65 5.59
CA ALA A 21 15.71 12.38 4.15
C ALA A 21 14.35 12.24 3.44
N ILE A 22 13.38 11.57 4.05
CA ILE A 22 12.02 11.46 3.52
C ILE A 22 11.34 12.83 3.47
N LEU A 23 11.43 13.62 4.55
CA LEU A 23 10.81 14.95 4.59
C LEU A 23 11.41 15.89 3.55
N TYR A 24 12.74 15.90 3.38
CA TYR A 24 13.39 16.68 2.32
C TYR A 24 12.98 16.22 0.93
N ALA A 25 12.88 14.91 0.69
CA ALA A 25 12.42 14.37 -0.58
C ALA A 25 10.98 14.82 -0.87
N LEU A 26 10.08 14.71 0.11
CA LEU A 26 8.69 15.14 -0.02
C LEU A 26 8.55 16.65 -0.23
N ALA A 27 9.36 17.46 0.45
CA ALA A 27 9.33 18.92 0.31
C ALA A 27 9.75 19.43 -1.07
N ARG A 28 10.50 18.61 -1.84
CA ARG A 28 10.95 18.93 -3.20
C ARG A 28 9.99 18.43 -4.28
N LEU A 29 8.98 17.66 -3.93
CA LEU A 29 8.04 17.10 -4.91
C LEU A 29 7.03 18.16 -5.35
N GLU A 30 7.02 18.41 -6.66
CA GLU A 30 5.96 19.16 -7.31
C GLU A 30 4.89 18.21 -7.86
N PRO A 31 3.59 18.59 -7.83
CA PRO A 31 2.56 17.89 -8.57
C PRO A 31 2.94 17.87 -10.05
N GLY A 32 3.01 16.67 -10.62
CA GLY A 32 3.24 16.45 -12.04
C GLY A 32 1.94 16.14 -12.77
N GLU A 33 2.10 15.74 -14.03
CA GLU A 33 0.97 15.42 -14.90
C GLU A 33 0.18 14.18 -14.41
N PRO A 34 -1.11 14.09 -14.76
CA PRO A 34 -1.88 12.88 -14.52
C PRO A 34 -1.24 11.72 -15.28
N ALA A 35 -0.84 10.68 -14.55
CA ALA A 35 -0.31 9.47 -15.15
C ALA A 35 -1.15 8.26 -14.73
N PRO A 36 -1.44 7.31 -15.64
CA PRO A 36 -2.07 6.06 -15.28
C PRO A 36 -1.16 5.24 -14.33
N LEU A 37 -1.67 4.90 -13.15
CA LEU A 37 -0.95 4.11 -12.15
C LEU A 37 -0.76 2.67 -12.64
N ASP A 38 -1.75 2.14 -13.38
CA ASP A 38 -1.70 0.84 -14.02
C ASP A 38 -0.52 0.72 -15.00
N TYR A 39 -0.17 1.76 -15.73
CA TYR A 39 0.98 1.75 -16.63
C TYR A 39 2.28 1.54 -15.85
N ALA A 40 2.46 2.28 -14.75
CA ALA A 40 3.62 2.11 -13.88
C ALA A 40 3.64 0.73 -13.19
N LEU A 41 2.49 0.25 -12.71
CA LEU A 41 2.41 -1.01 -11.95
C LEU A 41 2.33 -2.27 -12.80
N ASN A 42 1.81 -2.22 -14.03
CA ASN A 42 1.65 -3.41 -14.86
C ASN A 42 2.74 -3.51 -15.92
N MET A 43 3.20 -2.39 -16.49
CA MET A 43 4.25 -2.43 -17.52
C MET A 43 5.65 -2.40 -16.94
N LEU A 44 5.91 -1.61 -15.89
CA LEU A 44 7.28 -1.47 -15.39
C LEU A 44 7.63 -2.52 -14.34
N THR A 45 6.66 -3.03 -13.59
CA THR A 45 6.91 -3.99 -12.49
C THR A 45 7.70 -5.23 -12.93
N PRO A 46 7.41 -5.89 -14.08
CA PRO A 46 8.24 -7.02 -14.54
C PRO A 46 9.72 -6.68 -14.78
N TYR A 47 10.02 -5.41 -15.09
CA TYR A 47 11.39 -4.93 -15.34
C TYR A 47 12.05 -4.38 -14.08
N LEU A 48 11.26 -3.85 -13.14
CA LEU A 48 11.74 -3.24 -11.90
C LEU A 48 11.86 -4.25 -10.76
N LEU A 49 11.01 -5.27 -10.73
CA LEU A 49 10.94 -6.25 -9.66
C LEU A 49 11.57 -7.57 -10.09
N LYS A 50 12.52 -8.04 -9.28
CA LYS A 50 13.05 -9.40 -9.42
C LYS A 50 11.93 -10.43 -9.20
N PRO A 51 12.05 -11.63 -9.79
CA PRO A 51 11.23 -12.76 -9.38
C PRO A 51 11.37 -12.92 -7.86
N ASN A 52 10.25 -12.92 -7.12
CA ASN A 52 10.16 -12.96 -5.65
C ASN A 52 10.28 -11.62 -4.89
N ALA A 53 10.24 -10.47 -5.55
CA ALA A 53 10.14 -9.20 -4.84
C ALA A 53 8.81 -9.10 -4.07
N GLU A 54 8.85 -8.51 -2.87
CA GLU A 54 7.66 -8.10 -2.13
C GLU A 54 7.31 -6.66 -2.51
N PHE A 55 6.07 -6.45 -2.95
CA PHE A 55 5.52 -5.14 -3.26
C PHE A 55 4.77 -4.60 -2.04
N ILE A 56 5.28 -3.51 -1.47
CA ILE A 56 4.66 -2.84 -0.32
C ILE A 56 3.98 -1.55 -0.80
N ALA A 57 2.66 -1.53 -0.76
CA ALA A 57 1.86 -0.35 -1.08
C ALA A 57 1.47 0.39 0.20
N ILE A 58 1.86 1.66 0.32
CA ILE A 58 1.39 2.54 1.40
C ILE A 58 0.37 3.51 0.78
N THR A 59 -0.92 3.28 1.03
CA THR A 59 -2.00 4.07 0.41
C THR A 59 -3.24 4.12 1.30
N PRO A 60 -3.90 5.28 1.45
CA PRO A 60 -5.10 5.39 2.28
C PRO A 60 -6.31 4.63 1.72
N LEU A 61 -6.23 4.09 0.50
CA LEU A 61 -7.30 3.35 -0.19
C LEU A 61 -8.59 4.16 -0.33
N LEU A 62 -8.47 5.39 -0.86
CA LEU A 62 -9.60 6.26 -1.17
C LEU A 62 -10.01 6.21 -2.65
N ASP A 63 -9.20 5.58 -3.49
CA ASP A 63 -9.41 5.51 -4.94
C ASP A 63 -9.51 4.05 -5.37
N ALA A 64 -10.64 3.69 -5.97
CA ALA A 64 -10.91 2.34 -6.46
C ALA A 64 -9.93 1.91 -7.56
N TYR A 65 -9.42 2.86 -8.36
CA TYR A 65 -8.45 2.58 -9.41
C TYR A 65 -7.10 2.09 -8.85
N VAL A 66 -6.67 2.66 -7.72
CA VAL A 66 -5.47 2.19 -7.00
C VAL A 66 -5.68 0.76 -6.49
N ALA A 67 -6.84 0.50 -5.90
CA ALA A 67 -7.17 -0.84 -5.41
C ALA A 67 -7.24 -1.86 -6.55
N GLU A 68 -7.80 -1.52 -7.70
CA GLU A 68 -7.85 -2.40 -8.87
C GLU A 68 -6.45 -2.71 -9.40
N SER A 69 -5.58 -1.70 -9.50
CA SER A 69 -4.20 -1.90 -9.94
C SER A 69 -3.44 -2.87 -9.02
N ILE A 70 -3.63 -2.74 -7.69
CA ILE A 70 -3.04 -3.67 -6.72
C ILE A 70 -3.65 -5.08 -6.84
N PHE A 71 -4.96 -5.16 -7.08
CA PHE A 71 -5.66 -6.43 -7.26
C PHE A 71 -5.10 -7.23 -8.44
N GLN A 72 -4.80 -6.57 -9.56
CA GLN A 72 -4.19 -7.19 -10.74
C GLN A 72 -2.72 -7.61 -10.51
N LEU A 73 -2.02 -6.96 -9.60
CA LEU A 73 -0.62 -7.26 -9.26
C LEU A 73 -0.48 -8.47 -8.33
N ALA A 74 -1.42 -8.63 -7.40
CA ALA A 74 -1.38 -9.64 -6.32
C ALA A 74 -1.26 -11.12 -6.78
N PRO A 75 -1.79 -11.55 -7.95
CA PRO A 75 -1.55 -12.91 -8.45
C PRO A 75 -0.09 -13.21 -8.77
N ASN A 76 0.69 -12.20 -9.16
CA ASN A 76 2.05 -12.38 -9.68
C ASN A 76 3.14 -12.06 -8.63
N TYR A 77 2.81 -11.30 -7.60
CA TYR A 77 3.78 -10.83 -6.59
C TYR A 77 3.28 -11.04 -5.16
N SER A 78 4.20 -11.10 -4.20
CA SER A 78 3.85 -10.97 -2.79
C SER A 78 3.49 -9.52 -2.51
N VAL A 79 2.25 -9.24 -2.12
CA VAL A 79 1.76 -7.87 -1.92
C VAL A 79 1.35 -7.64 -0.46
N LEU A 80 1.89 -6.57 0.13
CA LEU A 80 1.50 -6.03 1.42
C LEU A 80 0.96 -4.62 1.23
N VAL A 81 -0.29 -4.39 1.62
CA VAL A 81 -0.89 -3.05 1.63
C VAL A 81 -0.91 -2.53 3.06
N VAL A 82 -0.29 -1.40 3.31
CA VAL A 82 -0.42 -0.63 4.55
C VAL A 82 -1.35 0.54 4.26
N SER A 83 -2.54 0.52 4.87
CA SER A 83 -3.56 1.53 4.66
C SER A 83 -3.68 2.47 5.86
N PRO A 84 -3.03 3.65 5.83
CA PRO A 84 -3.25 4.68 6.84
C PRO A 84 -4.68 5.23 6.73
N ASN A 85 -5.45 5.20 7.82
CA ASN A 85 -6.76 5.84 7.90
C ASN A 85 -6.58 7.37 7.99
N PRO A 86 -7.01 8.14 6.97
CA PRO A 86 -6.85 9.59 6.95
C PRO A 86 -7.94 10.32 7.75
N PHE A 87 -9.00 9.63 8.18
CA PHE A 87 -10.15 10.26 8.82
C PHE A 87 -9.91 10.43 10.33
N PRO A 88 -10.04 11.66 10.87
CA PRO A 88 -10.00 11.88 12.31
C PRO A 88 -11.27 11.33 12.98
N ARG A 89 -11.16 10.96 14.26
CA ARG A 89 -12.29 10.44 15.06
C ARG A 89 -13.42 11.45 15.29
N SER A 90 -13.20 12.74 15.04
CA SER A 90 -14.22 13.78 15.14
C SER A 90 -15.14 13.71 13.92
N GLU A 91 -16.33 13.16 14.12
CA GLU A 91 -17.28 12.78 13.07
C GLU A 91 -17.87 13.97 12.31
N ARG A 92 -17.78 13.90 10.97
CA ARG A 92 -18.67 14.58 10.04
C ARG A 92 -19.28 13.51 9.14
N THR A 93 -20.57 13.60 8.82
CA THR A 93 -21.29 12.59 8.03
C THR A 93 -20.60 12.23 6.70
N ALA A 94 -19.96 13.20 6.04
CA ALA A 94 -19.19 12.97 4.81
C ALA A 94 -17.99 12.02 5.02
N HIS A 95 -17.29 12.09 6.15
CA HIS A 95 -16.19 11.18 6.45
C HIS A 95 -16.70 9.75 6.66
N ARG A 96 -17.92 9.60 7.18
CA ARG A 96 -18.49 8.27 7.42
C ARG A 96 -18.74 7.51 6.13
N ILE A 97 -19.22 8.20 5.10
CA ILE A 97 -19.42 7.60 3.76
C ILE A 97 -18.08 7.14 3.18
N LEU A 98 -17.07 8.02 3.20
CA LEU A 98 -15.74 7.70 2.68
C LEU A 98 -15.05 6.57 3.47
N GLU A 99 -15.28 6.49 4.78
CA GLU A 99 -14.76 5.41 5.61
C GLU A 99 -15.40 4.06 5.26
N ILE A 100 -16.71 4.05 4.94
CA ILE A 100 -17.41 2.85 4.45
C ILE A 100 -16.88 2.42 3.09
N GLU A 101 -16.73 3.35 2.14
CA GLU A 101 -16.16 3.07 0.82
C GLU A 101 -14.75 2.49 0.92
N ARG A 102 -13.90 3.11 1.74
CA ARG A 102 -12.56 2.61 2.06
C ARG A 102 -12.61 1.19 2.65
N SER A 103 -13.54 0.92 3.57
CA SER A 103 -13.68 -0.42 4.16
C SER A 103 -14.03 -1.49 3.11
N ASN A 104 -14.85 -1.15 2.12
CA ASN A 104 -15.19 -2.04 1.01
C ASN A 104 -13.95 -2.36 0.16
N LEU A 105 -13.11 -1.36 -0.11
CA LEU A 105 -11.85 -1.56 -0.84
C LEU A 105 -10.86 -2.44 -0.05
N ILE A 106 -10.75 -2.26 1.26
CA ILE A 106 -9.93 -3.11 2.15
C ILE A 106 -10.41 -4.56 2.10
N VAL A 107 -11.72 -4.79 2.20
CA VAL A 107 -12.31 -6.14 2.14
C VAL A 107 -12.07 -6.78 0.78
N LYS A 108 -12.22 -6.02 -0.32
CA LYS A 108 -11.95 -6.52 -1.68
C LYS A 108 -10.48 -6.94 -1.83
N LEU A 109 -9.53 -6.10 -1.40
CA LEU A 109 -8.10 -6.37 -1.48
C LEU A 109 -7.65 -7.49 -0.54
N GLY A 110 -8.26 -7.62 0.64
CA GLY A 110 -7.96 -8.67 1.61
C GLY A 110 -8.18 -10.10 1.08
N LYS A 111 -8.94 -10.26 0.00
CA LYS A 111 -9.13 -11.55 -0.69
C LYS A 111 -7.89 -12.02 -1.42
N VAL A 112 -7.03 -11.11 -1.86
CA VAL A 112 -5.87 -11.41 -2.72
C VAL A 112 -4.52 -11.08 -2.09
N CYS A 113 -4.48 -10.14 -1.14
CA CYS A 113 -3.24 -9.67 -0.52
C CYS A 113 -3.42 -9.36 0.97
N ARG A 114 -2.30 -9.15 1.68
CA ARG A 114 -2.33 -8.76 3.10
C ARG A 114 -2.62 -7.28 3.19
N VAL A 115 -3.68 -6.89 3.90
CA VAL A 115 -4.01 -5.48 4.13
C VAL A 115 -3.91 -5.17 5.63
N VAL A 116 -3.07 -4.19 5.97
CA VAL A 116 -2.89 -3.63 7.30
C VAL A 116 -3.64 -2.32 7.37
N ASP A 117 -4.87 -2.36 7.89
CA ASP A 117 -5.62 -1.15 8.23
C ASP A 117 -5.02 -0.52 9.50
N TRP A 118 -4.47 0.69 9.35
CA TRP A 118 -3.68 1.34 10.37
C TRP A 118 -4.15 2.77 10.61
N SER A 119 -4.39 3.14 11.86
CA SER A 119 -4.61 4.55 12.22
C SER A 119 -3.28 5.18 12.66
N PRO A 120 -2.82 6.30 12.05
CA PRO A 120 -1.54 6.94 12.36
C PRO A 120 -1.33 7.30 13.84
N GLY A 121 -2.41 7.49 14.61
CA GLY A 121 -2.36 7.71 16.05
C GLY A 121 -2.03 6.47 16.89
N SER A 122 -1.78 5.32 16.27
CA SER A 122 -1.48 4.04 16.94
C SER A 122 -0.18 3.42 16.39
N PRO A 123 0.56 2.61 17.17
CA PRO A 123 1.77 1.95 16.66
C PRO A 123 1.46 0.96 15.53
N LEU A 124 2.12 1.11 14.37
CA LEU A 124 1.96 0.22 13.21
C LEU A 124 2.13 -1.28 13.54
N PRO A 125 3.09 -1.72 14.39
CA PRO A 125 3.21 -3.13 14.74
C PRO A 125 1.92 -3.73 15.35
N ARG A 126 1.12 -2.92 16.04
CA ARG A 126 -0.16 -3.35 16.61
C ARG A 126 -1.20 -3.63 15.52
N ALA A 127 -1.28 -2.77 14.51
CA ALA A 127 -2.16 -2.96 13.35
C ALA A 127 -1.69 -4.17 12.52
N ALA A 128 -0.39 -4.30 12.29
CA ALA A 128 0.18 -5.40 11.52
C ALA A 128 -0.13 -6.78 12.12
N ARG A 129 -0.15 -6.92 13.46
CA ARG A 129 -0.53 -8.17 14.13
C ARG A 129 -2.00 -8.55 13.94
N ARG A 130 -2.88 -7.56 13.77
CA ARG A 130 -4.32 -7.78 13.53
C ARG A 130 -4.62 -8.13 12.08
N ALA A 131 -3.77 -7.67 11.16
CA ALA A 131 -3.89 -7.99 9.75
C ALA A 131 -3.70 -9.50 9.54
N GLY A 132 -4.75 -10.17 9.06
CA GLY A 132 -4.74 -11.58 8.73
C GLY A 132 -3.65 -11.95 7.71
N ARG A 133 -3.30 -13.22 7.63
CA ARG A 133 -2.38 -13.72 6.60
C ARG A 133 -3.13 -13.84 5.27
N PRO A 134 -2.53 -13.46 4.14
CA PRO A 134 -3.16 -13.67 2.85
C PRO A 134 -3.26 -15.17 2.58
N ALA A 135 -4.32 -15.61 1.90
CA ALA A 135 -4.62 -17.02 1.65
C ALA A 135 -3.50 -17.80 0.93
N ARG A 136 -2.54 -17.10 0.31
CA ARG A 136 -1.39 -17.71 -0.37
C ARG A 136 -0.25 -18.11 0.57
N PHE A 137 -0.09 -17.43 1.72
CA PHE A 137 0.97 -17.73 2.70
C PHE A 137 0.71 -19.01 3.51
N SER A 138 -0.51 -19.55 3.49
CA SER A 138 -0.83 -20.82 4.13
C SER A 138 -0.53 -22.04 3.26
N ARG A 139 -0.31 -21.89 1.93
CA ARG A 139 0.01 -23.04 1.04
C ARG A 139 1.50 -23.37 0.97
N THR A 140 2.40 -22.41 1.24
CA THR A 140 3.85 -22.64 1.15
C THR A 140 4.47 -23.26 2.40
N LEU A 141 3.73 -23.40 3.50
CA LEU A 141 4.19 -24.07 4.73
C LEU A 141 3.80 -25.55 4.81
N GLY A 142 3.10 -26.09 3.81
CA GLY A 142 2.65 -27.50 3.77
C GLY A 142 3.53 -28.47 2.98
N GLY A 143 4.62 -28.00 2.36
CA GLY A 143 5.44 -28.79 1.44
C GLY A 143 6.90 -28.90 1.85
N ALA A 144 7.18 -29.42 3.05
CA ALA A 144 8.53 -29.81 3.46
C ALA A 144 8.46 -30.86 4.58
N ARG A 145 7.92 -32.03 4.26
CA ARG A 145 8.20 -33.29 4.98
C ARG A 145 8.19 -34.42 3.95
N SER A 146 9.37 -34.67 3.39
CA SER A 146 9.77 -35.93 2.76
C SER A 146 10.66 -36.67 3.74
#